data_AF-A0A219B7Y7-F1
#
_entry.id   AF-A0A219B7Y7-F1
#
_cell.length_a   1.000
_cell.length_b   1.000
_cell.length_c   1.000
_cell.angle_alpha   90.00
_cell.angle_beta   90.00
_cell.angle_gamma   90.00
#
_symmetry.space_group_name_H-M   'P 1'
#
loop_
_entity.id
_entity.type
_entity.pdbx_description
1 polymer ?
#
loop_
_entity_poly.entity_id
_entity_poly.type
_entity_poly.pdbx_seq_one_letter_code
_entity_poly.pdbx_strand_id
1 'polypeptide(L)'
;MKHEERYEELDRLGDWKLVDSDQDIRGRPLVDEAGLEFGIVDDMIVDKDKEHVVAIALKDGRMCGVEYLDIRPDRVVYREPAAGYTPTYSRVHR
;
A
#
# COMPACT_ATOMS: atom_id res chain seq x y z
N MET A 1 18.98 -21.60 7.33
CA MET A 1 17.72 -20.89 7.08
C MET A 1 18.09 -19.43 6.87
N LYS A 2 18.15 -18.96 5.62
CA LYS A 2 18.41 -17.54 5.34
C LYS A 2 17.10 -16.81 5.62
N HIS A 3 17.03 -16.11 6.75
CA HIS A 3 15.96 -15.15 6.96
C HIS A 3 16.14 -14.06 5.89
N GLU A 4 15.09 -13.83 5.11
CA GLU A 4 15.07 -12.77 4.10
C GLU A 4 15.11 -11.42 4.83
N GLU A 5 16.31 -10.83 4.92
CA GLU A 5 16.59 -9.53 5.56
C GLU A 5 15.76 -8.37 4.98
N ARG A 6 15.08 -8.55 3.83
CA ARG A 6 14.25 -7.50 3.20
C ARG A 6 13.04 -7.06 4.04
N TYR A 7 12.66 -7.81 5.07
CA TYR A 7 11.52 -7.46 5.93
C TYR A 7 11.94 -6.71 7.19
N GLU A 8 13.22 -6.69 7.58
CA GLU A 8 13.68 -5.85 8.71
C GLU A 8 13.59 -4.35 8.38
N GLU A 9 13.63 -4.02 7.09
CA GLU A 9 13.56 -2.66 6.54
C GLU A 9 12.12 -2.15 6.35
N LEU A 10 11.11 -3.01 6.56
CA LEU A 10 9.70 -2.63 6.43
C LEU A 10 9.13 -2.21 7.78
N ASP A 11 8.31 -1.18 7.77
CA ASP A 11 7.61 -0.68 8.95
C ASP A 11 6.12 -0.50 8.68
N ARG A 12 5.34 -0.42 9.76
CA ARG A 12 3.93 -0.04 9.68
C ARG A 12 3.83 1.48 9.64
N LEU A 13 2.83 1.99 8.92
CA LEU A 13 2.57 3.43 8.88
C LEU A 13 2.29 4.02 10.27
N GLY A 14 1.86 3.22 11.26
CA GLY A 14 1.65 3.68 12.63
C GLY A 14 2.84 4.44 13.24
N ASP A 15 4.07 4.09 12.86
CA ASP A 15 5.31 4.71 13.35
C ASP A 15 5.82 5.86 12.44
N TRP A 16 5.07 6.20 11.39
CA TRP A 16 5.41 7.18 10.36
C TRP A 16 4.21 8.11 10.05
N LYS A 17 4.46 9.24 9.38
CA LYS A 17 3.41 10.15 8.92
C LYS A 17 3.48 10.28 7.41
N LEU A 18 2.33 10.18 6.76
CA LEU A 18 2.20 10.54 5.35
C LEU A 18 2.47 12.04 5.19
N VAL A 19 3.28 12.39 4.21
CA VAL A 19 3.49 13.80 3.83
C VAL A 19 2.18 14.41 3.33
N ASP A 20 1.37 13.61 2.65
CA ASP A 20 0.03 13.96 2.18
C ASP A 20 -1.00 13.06 2.88
N SER A 21 -1.74 13.62 3.83
CA SER A 21 -2.73 12.87 4.63
C SER A 21 -3.90 12.34 3.80
N ASP A 22 -4.20 12.94 2.64
CA ASP A 22 -5.31 12.51 1.79
C ASP A 22 -5.04 11.13 1.15
N GLN A 23 -3.78 10.70 1.17
CA GLN A 23 -3.32 9.39 0.71
C GLN A 23 -3.46 8.29 1.77
N ASP A 24 -3.99 8.60 2.95
CA ASP A 24 -4.33 7.57 3.93
C ASP A 24 -5.53 6.75 3.44
N ILE A 25 -5.23 5.54 2.96
CA ILE A 25 -6.21 4.60 2.40
C ILE A 25 -6.62 3.53 3.40
N ARG A 26 -6.17 3.59 4.66
CA ARG A 26 -6.58 2.64 5.69
C ARG A 26 -8.09 2.69 5.90
N GLY A 27 -8.70 1.53 6.06
CA GLY A 27 -10.15 1.38 6.17
C GLY A 27 -10.91 1.42 4.85
N ARG A 28 -10.27 1.75 3.71
CA ARG A 28 -10.92 1.70 2.38
C ARG A 28 -10.97 0.27 1.84
N PRO A 29 -11.99 -0.10 1.03
CA PRO A 29 -12.03 -1.40 0.37
C PRO A 29 -11.03 -1.46 -0.79
N LEU A 30 -10.36 -2.60 -0.91
CA LEU A 30 -9.64 -3.01 -2.11
C LEU A 30 -10.60 -3.80 -3.01
N VAL A 31 -10.79 -3.34 -4.23
CA VAL A 31 -11.68 -3.96 -5.22
C VAL A 31 -10.94 -4.23 -6.54
N ASP A 32 -11.47 -5.09 -7.40
CA ASP A 32 -11.04 -5.16 -8.79
C ASP A 32 -11.68 -4.06 -9.67
N GLU A 33 -11.35 -4.06 -10.97
CA GLU A 33 -11.93 -3.13 -11.95
C GLU A 33 -13.45 -3.28 -12.13
N ALA A 34 -14.00 -4.46 -11.83
CA ALA A 34 -15.44 -4.74 -11.86
C ALA A 34 -16.15 -4.34 -10.56
N GLY A 35 -15.40 -3.97 -9.52
CA GLY A 35 -15.91 -3.59 -8.20
C GLY A 35 -16.09 -4.76 -7.24
N LEU A 36 -15.59 -5.95 -7.56
CA LEU A 36 -15.57 -7.08 -6.63
C LEU A 36 -14.58 -6.79 -5.49
N GLU A 37 -15.06 -6.82 -4.25
CA GLU A 37 -14.23 -6.57 -3.07
C GLU A 37 -13.31 -7.75 -2.75
N PHE A 38 -12.02 -7.46 -2.65
CA PHE A 38 -11.02 -8.39 -2.16
C PHE A 38 -10.84 -8.30 -0.65
N GLY A 39 -11.04 -7.13 -0.05
CA GLY A 39 -11.01 -6.93 1.40
C GLY A 39 -10.86 -5.46 1.79
N ILE A 40 -10.60 -5.21 3.07
CA ILE A 40 -10.39 -3.86 3.61
C ILE A 40 -8.91 -3.64 3.94
N VAL A 41 -8.38 -2.48 3.56
CA VAL A 41 -7.02 -2.05 3.93
C VAL A 41 -6.95 -1.89 5.45
N ASP A 42 -6.04 -2.63 6.09
CA ASP A 42 -5.75 -2.54 7.51
C ASP A 42 -4.62 -1.54 7.78
N ASP A 43 -3.52 -1.66 7.03
CA ASP A 43 -2.33 -0.83 7.22
C ASP A 43 -1.58 -0.57 5.91
N MET A 44 -0.67 0.40 5.95
CA MET A 44 0.23 0.76 4.86
C MET A 44 1.66 0.42 5.28
N ILE A 45 2.40 -0.23 4.40
CA ILE A 45 3.75 -0.75 4.67
C ILE A 45 4.78 0.21 4.08
N VAL A 46 5.66 0.70 4.92
CA VAL A 46 6.69 1.69 4.61
C VAL A 46 8.04 1.04 4.40
N ASP A 47 8.73 1.39 3.32
CA ASP A 47 10.18 1.21 3.16
C ASP A 47 10.88 2.36 3.88
N LYS A 48 11.57 2.05 4.98
CA LYS A 48 12.20 3.04 5.87
C LYS A 48 13.36 3.77 5.23
N ASP A 49 14.12 3.10 4.37
CA ASP A 49 15.31 3.67 3.74
C ASP A 49 14.95 4.64 2.61
N LYS A 50 13.84 4.36 1.92
CA LYS A 50 13.36 5.19 0.81
C LYS A 50 12.21 6.12 1.19
N GLU A 51 11.77 6.08 2.44
CA GLU A 51 10.70 6.91 3.03
C GLU A 51 9.43 6.95 2.16
N HIS A 52 8.98 5.78 1.71
CA HIS A 52 7.72 5.66 0.98
C HIS A 52 6.96 4.38 1.26
N VAL A 53 5.65 4.42 1.00
CA VAL A 53 4.78 3.25 1.09
C VAL A 53 5.01 2.34 -0.10
N VAL A 54 5.28 1.06 0.16
CA VAL A 54 5.57 0.03 -0.86
C VAL A 54 4.47 -1.01 -0.99
N ALA A 55 3.65 -1.20 0.05
CA ALA A 55 2.55 -2.16 0.02
C ALA A 55 1.42 -1.73 0.97
N ILE A 56 0.28 -2.41 0.84
CA ILE A 56 -0.80 -2.39 1.82
C ILE A 56 -0.94 -3.77 2.45
N ALA A 57 -1.38 -3.80 3.71
CA ALA A 57 -1.86 -5.00 4.38
C ALA A 57 -3.39 -4.95 4.44
N LEU A 58 -4.05 -6.07 4.13
CA LEU A 58 -5.48 -6.24 4.32
C LEU A 58 -5.78 -6.80 5.71
N LYS A 59 -7.03 -6.62 6.18
CA LYS A 59 -7.48 -7.11 7.51
C LYS A 59 -7.35 -8.62 7.71
N ASP A 60 -7.31 -9.39 6.62
CA ASP A 60 -7.12 -10.84 6.67
C ASP A 60 -5.65 -11.28 6.60
N GLY A 61 -4.71 -10.32 6.63
CA GLY A 61 -3.27 -10.55 6.63
C GLY A 61 -2.64 -10.68 5.25
N ARG A 62 -3.41 -10.65 4.16
CA ARG A 62 -2.83 -10.59 2.80
C ARG A 62 -2.16 -9.24 2.56
N MET A 63 -1.12 -9.22 1.73
CA MET A 63 -0.43 -8.00 1.32
C MET A 63 -0.54 -7.77 -0.19
N CYS A 64 -0.55 -6.50 -0.60
CA CYS A 64 -0.59 -6.11 -2.00
C CYS A 64 0.39 -4.95 -2.25
N GLY A 65 1.24 -5.06 -3.26
CA GLY A 65 2.17 -3.98 -3.64
C GLY A 65 1.42 -2.76 -4.20
N VAL A 66 1.87 -1.56 -3.85
CA VAL A 66 1.21 -0.31 -4.30
C VAL A 66 1.29 -0.11 -5.82
N GLU A 67 2.20 -0.81 -6.51
CA GLU A 67 2.36 -0.74 -7.95
C GLU A 67 1.15 -1.23 -8.74
N TYR A 68 0.28 -2.02 -8.10
CA TYR A 68 -0.96 -2.54 -8.66
C TYR A 68 -2.18 -1.72 -8.25
N LEU A 69 -2.00 -0.61 -7.52
CA LEU A 69 -3.11 0.12 -6.91
C LEU A 69 -3.40 1.43 -7.66
N ASP A 70 -4.69 1.65 -7.90
CA ASP A 70 -5.27 2.93 -8.28
C ASP A 70 -6.08 3.47 -7.10
N ILE A 71 -5.58 4.53 -6.46
CA ILE A 71 -6.20 5.13 -5.27
C ILE A 71 -7.33 6.07 -5.72
N ARG A 72 -8.55 5.78 -5.27
CA ARG A 72 -9.72 6.63 -5.50
C ARG A 72 -10.22 7.20 -4.17
N PRO A 73 -11.08 8.25 -4.18
CA PRO A 73 -11.57 8.88 -2.96
C PRO A 73 -12.25 7.91 -1.99
N ASP A 74 -12.99 6.92 -2.50
CA ASP A 74 -13.82 6.00 -1.71
C ASP A 74 -13.33 4.53 -1.71
N ARG A 75 -12.38 4.18 -2.59
CA ARG A 75 -11.90 2.80 -2.76
C ARG A 75 -10.48 2.75 -3.31
N VAL A 76 -9.86 1.59 -3.19
CA VAL A 76 -8.60 1.26 -3.84
C VAL A 76 -8.89 0.21 -4.90
N VAL A 77 -8.45 0.42 -6.13
CA VAL A 77 -8.68 -0.51 -7.23
C VAL A 77 -7.39 -1.26 -7.54
N TYR A 78 -7.44 -2.59 -7.49
CA TYR A 78 -6.39 -3.46 -8.00
C TYR A 78 -6.47 -3.52 -9.52
N ARG A 79 -5.37 -3.17 -10.19
CA ARG A 79 -5.21 -3.24 -11.64
C ARG A 79 -3.87 -3.88 -11.98
N GLU A 80 -3.83 -4.66 -13.05
CA GLU A 80 -2.54 -5.06 -13.62
C GLU A 80 -1.82 -3.80 -14.14
N PRO A 81 -0.50 -3.68 -13.96
CA PRO A 81 0.23 -2.51 -14.42
C PRO A 81 0.26 -2.57 -15.94
N ALA A 82 -0.51 -1.71 -16.60
CA ALA A 82 -0.34 -1.47 -18.02
C ALA A 82 1.12 -1.07 -18.31
N ALA A 83 1.69 -1.55 -19.42
CA ALA A 83 3.06 -1.23 -19.80
C ALA A 83 3.28 0.30 -19.80
N GLY A 84 4.21 0.78 -18.96
CA GLY A 84 4.52 2.21 -18.80
C GLY A 84 3.84 2.92 -17.63
N TYR A 85 3.06 2.22 -16.78
CA TYR A 85 2.54 2.82 -15.54
C TYR A 85 3.68 3.06 -14.54
N THR A 86 3.85 4.32 -14.13
CA THR A 86 4.71 4.66 -13.00
C THR A 86 3.79 4.81 -11.78
N PRO A 87 3.86 3.91 -10.81
CA PRO A 87 3.01 4.02 -9.63
C PRO A 87 3.36 5.28 -8.85
N THR A 88 2.31 5.92 -8.32
CA THR A 88 2.49 7.08 -7.45
C THR A 88 2.73 6.56 -6.04
N TYR A 89 3.97 6.67 -5.58
CA TYR A 89 4.35 6.27 -4.24
C TYR A 89 4.02 7.36 -3.23
N SER A 90 3.33 6.99 -2.15
CA SER A 90 3.09 7.89 -1.03
C SER A 90 4.37 8.10 -0.23
N ARG A 91 4.83 9.36 -0.15
CA ARG A 91 6.00 9.72 0.67
C ARG A 91 5.60 9.78 2.14
N VAL A 92 6.48 9.29 3.00
CA VAL A 92 6.33 9.39 4.44
C VAL A 92 7.49 10.18 5.04
N HIS A 93 7.33 10.60 6.29
CA HIS A 93 8.39 11.12 7.12
C HIS A 93 8.19 10.61 8.55
N ARG A 94 9.25 10.66 9.36
CA ARG A 94 9.18 10.28 10.78
C ARG A 94 8.57 11.39 11.64
#